data_AF-A0A9P6KAM2-F1
#
_entry.id   AF-A0A9P6KAM2-F1
#
_cell.length_a   1.000
_cell.length_b   1.000
_cell.length_c   1.000
_cell.angle_alpha   90.00
_cell.angle_beta   90.00
_cell.angle_gamma   90.00
#
_symmetry.space_group_name_H-M   'P 1'
#
loop_
_entity.id
_entity.type
_entity.pdbx_description
1 polymer ?
#
loop_
_entity_poly.entity_id
_entity_poly.type
_entity_poly.pdbx_seq_one_letter_code
_entity_poly.pdbx_strand_id
1 'polypeptide(L)'
;MSFLETDKLPHSKHVPWEDSETSLRMYIGYLSLLFDIGVLAYHFSTPYHPKFYAKTTRRRVLRIHILSGCLEIMACVAAFYAQDPTYYAYAAAVFGAIAQAPSTFYQIPTVLGIKAFLVPSLTLVTALHFYFAVNLVLNPTSFYYLLSTYLTVHIYAWSRVFFAIFYRFKLFASHRFSAAMLTSGMLLVPSVLGLRGNISLLLVVLVSDIFLRTTQSPEFWIQWTTEHPREHAATPDKKVVLEALVTAAEVANAVESLAVQDPKSRYLRLCATVMSANVRNLTPVEKAKAVFRAIDVNHNGLLSIEEFKDFLEACGISQFEMEDKLLLQTLFAGNKEVTSDVFSTWFTKNWIHDNSITLPRLPSTPRGQAKMVFDALDSDSSGTLDLEELEHLLVSWGLPAGEAAGYLKMHDKDNSGSIDFHEFYAHMETLWKFAVQSFIDEGKIRFEN
;
A
#
# COMPACT_ATOMS: atom_id res chain seq x y z
N MET A 1 14.27 -35.70 -30.07
CA MET A 1 15.50 -35.87 -29.28
C MET A 1 16.54 -34.90 -29.86
N SER A 2 16.53 -33.65 -29.41
CA SER A 2 17.68 -32.75 -29.47
C SER A 2 17.67 -32.03 -28.13
N PHE A 3 18.52 -32.51 -27.22
CA PHE A 3 18.78 -31.82 -25.97
C PHE A 3 19.27 -30.41 -26.30
N LEU A 4 18.82 -29.46 -25.50
CA LEU A 4 19.31 -28.08 -25.43
C LEU A 4 20.84 -28.09 -25.57
N GLU A 5 21.36 -27.81 -26.77
CA GLU A 5 22.73 -27.32 -26.90
C GLU A 5 22.70 -25.92 -26.30
N THR A 6 22.98 -25.87 -25.00
CA THR A 6 23.24 -24.63 -24.30
C THR A 6 24.53 -24.05 -24.88
N ASP A 7 24.40 -23.00 -25.68
CA ASP A 7 25.55 -22.26 -26.21
C ASP A 7 26.51 -21.91 -25.07
N LYS A 8 27.76 -22.38 -25.20
CA LYS A 8 28.86 -22.01 -24.33
C LYS A 8 29.17 -20.53 -24.54
N LEU A 9 29.36 -19.77 -23.47
CA LEU A 9 29.93 -18.43 -23.52
C LEU A 9 31.20 -18.52 -24.38
N PRO A 10 31.29 -17.77 -25.48
CA PRO A 10 32.51 -17.77 -26.26
C PRO A 10 33.66 -17.35 -25.34
N HIS A 11 34.78 -18.09 -25.39
CA HIS A 11 36.02 -17.77 -24.69
C HIS A 11 36.70 -16.48 -25.19
N SER A 12 35.94 -15.60 -25.84
CA SER A 12 36.39 -14.35 -26.39
C SER A 12 35.23 -13.37 -26.34
N LYS A 13 35.53 -12.19 -25.80
CA LYS A 13 34.67 -11.00 -25.68
C LYS A 13 33.44 -11.00 -26.58
N HIS A 14 32.35 -10.54 -25.97
CA HIS A 14 31.13 -9.99 -26.55
C HIS A 14 29.91 -10.89 -26.38
N VAL A 15 28.93 -10.32 -25.67
CA VAL A 15 27.51 -10.54 -25.87
C VAL A 15 27.25 -10.78 -27.38
N PRO A 16 26.55 -11.86 -27.77
CA PRO A 16 26.34 -12.19 -29.18
C PRO A 16 25.29 -11.26 -29.79
N TRP A 17 25.72 -10.05 -30.14
CA TRP A 17 24.88 -8.98 -30.72
C TRP A 17 24.37 -9.29 -32.13
N GLU A 18 24.91 -10.32 -32.77
CA GLU A 18 24.44 -10.78 -34.08
C GLU A 18 23.06 -11.43 -33.99
N ASP A 19 22.73 -12.03 -32.83
CA ASP A 19 21.40 -12.55 -32.58
C ASP A 19 20.44 -11.43 -32.16
N SER A 20 19.38 -11.25 -32.96
CA SER A 20 18.37 -10.23 -32.72
C SER A 20 17.61 -10.43 -31.41
N GLU A 21 17.38 -11.69 -31.00
CA GLU A 21 16.67 -12.00 -29.77
C GLU A 21 17.53 -11.67 -28.55
N THR A 22 18.79 -12.11 -28.56
CA THR A 22 19.78 -11.77 -27.53
C THR A 22 19.98 -10.27 -27.41
N SER A 23 20.10 -9.57 -28.54
CA SER A 23 20.25 -8.11 -28.56
C SER A 23 19.07 -7.41 -27.89
N LEU A 24 17.83 -7.80 -28.22
CA LEU A 24 16.62 -7.26 -27.60
C LEU A 24 16.62 -7.50 -26.08
N ARG A 25 16.92 -8.72 -25.65
CA ARG A 25 16.99 -9.09 -24.22
C ARG A 25 18.05 -8.28 -23.48
N MET A 26 19.20 -8.02 -24.11
CA MET A 26 20.25 -7.18 -23.53
C MET A 26 19.83 -5.71 -23.43
N TYR A 27 19.14 -5.14 -24.42
CA TYR A 27 18.60 -3.79 -24.34
C TYR A 27 17.58 -3.65 -23.21
N ILE A 28 16.68 -4.63 -23.06
CA ILE A 28 15.75 -4.70 -21.92
C ILE A 28 16.55 -4.73 -20.62
N GLY A 29 17.61 -5.53 -20.55
CA GLY A 29 18.51 -5.61 -19.41
C GLY A 29 19.21 -4.29 -19.04
N TYR A 30 19.67 -3.51 -20.03
CA TYR A 30 20.27 -2.18 -19.76
C TYR A 30 19.25 -1.15 -19.32
N LEU A 31 18.07 -1.15 -19.96
CA LEU A 31 16.97 -0.27 -19.55
C LEU A 31 16.54 -0.59 -18.11
N SER A 32 16.50 -1.87 -17.75
CA SER A 32 16.18 -2.31 -16.40
C SER A 32 17.21 -1.84 -15.38
N LEU A 33 18.51 -1.94 -15.70
CA LEU A 33 19.60 -1.43 -14.86
C LEU A 33 19.50 0.08 -14.62
N LEU A 34 19.16 0.86 -15.64
CA LEU A 34 18.93 2.30 -15.49
C LEU A 34 17.78 2.57 -14.50
N PHE A 35 16.70 1.82 -14.59
CA PHE A 35 15.58 1.93 -13.66
C PHE A 35 15.95 1.49 -12.24
N ASP A 36 16.74 0.43 -12.08
CA ASP A 36 17.24 0.02 -10.76
C ASP A 36 18.07 1.11 -10.10
N ILE A 37 18.96 1.78 -10.84
CA ILE A 37 19.74 2.91 -10.33
C ILE A 37 18.81 4.04 -9.89
N GLY A 38 17.79 4.37 -10.70
CA GLY A 38 16.80 5.39 -10.36
C GLY A 38 15.96 5.04 -9.12
N VAL A 39 15.50 3.79 -9.03
CA VAL A 39 14.73 3.26 -7.89
C VAL A 39 15.58 3.24 -6.63
N LEU A 40 16.84 2.82 -6.73
CA LEU A 40 17.77 2.78 -5.62
C LEU A 40 18.12 4.19 -5.14
N ALA A 41 18.38 5.13 -6.05
CA ALA A 41 18.60 6.53 -5.73
C ALA A 41 17.38 7.14 -5.00
N TYR A 42 16.17 6.90 -5.51
CA TYR A 42 14.92 7.31 -4.86
C TYR A 42 14.78 6.70 -3.46
N HIS A 43 15.13 5.43 -3.28
CA HIS A 43 15.07 4.75 -1.99
C HIS A 43 16.16 5.19 -1.00
N PHE A 44 17.30 5.70 -1.46
CA PHE A 44 18.29 6.32 -0.61
C PHE A 44 17.90 7.73 -0.17
N SER A 45 17.18 8.47 -1.03
CA SER A 45 16.70 9.82 -0.71
C SER A 45 15.37 9.84 0.04
N THR A 46 14.56 8.79 -0.07
CA THR A 46 13.19 8.72 0.47
C THR A 46 13.08 7.61 1.52
N PRO A 47 12.58 7.90 2.74
CA PRO A 47 12.46 6.89 3.79
C PRO A 47 11.59 5.68 3.36
N TYR A 48 12.04 4.46 3.70
CA TYR A 48 11.29 3.23 3.42
C TYR A 48 9.91 3.21 4.08
N HIS A 49 9.03 2.34 3.60
CA HIS A 49 7.71 2.15 4.20
C HIS A 49 7.81 1.65 5.67
N PRO A 50 6.94 2.10 6.60
CA PRO A 50 6.98 1.78 8.03
C PRO A 50 7.03 0.28 8.30
N LYS A 51 6.33 -0.50 7.48
CA LYS A 51 6.31 -1.97 7.55
C LYS A 51 7.66 -2.68 7.60
N PHE A 52 8.72 -2.04 7.10
CA PHE A 52 10.09 -2.57 7.11
C PHE A 52 10.92 -2.08 8.29
N TYR A 53 10.55 -0.95 8.89
CA TYR A 53 11.23 -0.40 10.06
C TYR A 53 10.77 -1.04 11.35
N ALA A 54 9.53 -1.48 11.33
CA ALA A 54 8.78 -1.83 12.51
C ALA A 54 9.32 -3.18 13.11
N LYS A 55 9.63 -4.19 12.30
CA LYS A 55 10.33 -5.41 12.78
C LYS A 55 11.82 -5.41 12.41
N THR A 56 12.70 -5.51 13.43
CA THR A 56 14.16 -5.58 13.25
C THR A 56 14.58 -6.71 12.31
N THR A 57 13.91 -7.86 12.38
CA THR A 57 14.14 -9.00 11.47
C THR A 57 13.81 -8.66 10.02
N ARG A 58 12.66 -8.02 9.77
CA ARG A 58 12.27 -7.58 8.41
C ARG A 58 13.25 -6.55 7.86
N ARG A 59 13.70 -5.61 8.70
CA ARG A 59 14.73 -4.62 8.33
C ARG A 59 16.04 -5.29 7.90
N ARG A 60 16.49 -6.31 8.65
CA ARG A 60 17.71 -7.07 8.32
C ARG A 60 17.54 -7.83 7.00
N VAL A 61 16.42 -8.52 6.80
CA VAL A 61 16.16 -9.27 5.56
C VAL A 61 16.07 -8.34 4.36
N LEU A 62 15.42 -7.18 4.49
CA LEU A 62 15.36 -6.19 3.40
C LEU A 62 16.75 -5.66 3.04
N ARG A 63 17.62 -5.39 4.03
CA ARG A 63 18.99 -4.97 3.77
C ARG A 63 19.79 -6.04 3.05
N ILE A 64 19.65 -7.30 3.48
CA ILE A 64 20.28 -8.44 2.80
C ILE A 64 19.78 -8.52 1.37
N HIS A 65 18.47 -8.43 1.13
CA HIS A 65 17.84 -8.46 -0.18
C HIS A 65 18.37 -7.37 -1.12
N ILE A 66 18.40 -6.11 -0.67
CA ILE A 66 18.91 -5.00 -1.50
C ILE A 66 20.40 -5.20 -1.79
N LEU A 67 21.19 -5.57 -0.78
CA LEU A 67 22.62 -5.78 -0.95
C LEU A 67 22.92 -6.96 -1.88
N SER A 68 22.24 -8.10 -1.70
CA SER A 68 22.42 -9.27 -2.56
C SER A 68 22.01 -8.98 -3.99
N GLY A 69 20.89 -8.29 -4.22
CA GLY A 69 20.45 -7.93 -5.56
C GLY A 69 21.44 -7.00 -6.26
N CYS A 70 21.98 -6.00 -5.55
CA CYS A 70 23.02 -5.12 -6.11
C CYS A 70 24.29 -5.89 -6.48
N LEU A 71 24.77 -6.76 -5.58
CA LEU A 71 25.97 -7.55 -5.81
C LEU A 71 25.78 -8.57 -6.94
N GLU A 72 24.60 -9.17 -7.05
CA GLU A 72 24.22 -10.06 -8.13
C GLU A 72 24.21 -9.35 -9.49
N ILE A 73 23.57 -8.17 -9.58
CA ILE A 73 23.55 -7.34 -10.79
C ILE A 73 24.98 -6.97 -11.20
N MET A 74 25.81 -6.52 -10.25
CA MET A 74 27.21 -6.17 -10.52
C MET A 74 28.01 -7.38 -11.03
N ALA A 75 27.80 -8.56 -10.43
CA ALA A 75 28.45 -9.79 -10.85
C ALA A 75 28.00 -10.21 -12.27
N CYS A 76 26.70 -10.12 -12.60
CA CYS A 76 26.21 -10.37 -13.94
C CYS A 76 26.81 -9.41 -14.98
N VAL A 77 26.85 -8.11 -14.68
CA VAL A 77 27.45 -7.10 -15.58
C VAL A 77 28.93 -7.39 -15.78
N ALA A 78 29.67 -7.71 -14.71
CA ALA A 78 31.07 -8.09 -14.82
C ALA A 78 31.25 -9.36 -15.68
N ALA A 79 30.39 -10.38 -15.50
CA ALA A 79 30.42 -11.61 -16.26
C ALA A 79 30.20 -11.39 -17.77
N PHE A 80 29.33 -10.46 -18.19
CA PHE A 80 29.09 -10.19 -19.61
C PHE A 80 30.33 -9.64 -20.36
N TYR A 81 31.27 -9.03 -19.63
CA TYR A 81 32.39 -8.31 -20.23
C TYR A 81 33.77 -8.85 -19.82
N ALA A 82 33.83 -9.77 -18.86
CA ALA A 82 35.06 -10.44 -18.46
C ALA A 82 35.60 -11.34 -19.58
N GLN A 83 36.93 -11.51 -19.61
CA GLN A 83 37.56 -12.49 -20.49
C GLN A 83 37.23 -13.92 -20.07
N ASP A 84 37.17 -14.15 -18.75
CA ASP A 84 36.65 -15.38 -18.15
C ASP A 84 35.43 -15.03 -17.27
N PRO A 85 34.21 -15.38 -17.71
CA PRO A 85 32.99 -15.07 -16.97
C PRO A 85 32.77 -15.97 -15.75
N THR A 86 33.51 -17.08 -15.63
CA THR A 86 33.21 -18.19 -14.71
C THR A 86 33.12 -17.72 -13.25
N TYR A 87 34.11 -16.96 -12.77
CA TYR A 87 34.13 -16.47 -11.39
C TYR A 87 32.94 -15.55 -11.08
N TYR A 88 32.63 -14.64 -11.99
CA TYR A 88 31.54 -13.68 -11.85
C TYR A 88 30.17 -14.36 -11.97
N ALA A 89 30.04 -15.35 -12.84
CA ALA A 89 28.83 -16.18 -12.96
C ALA A 89 28.56 -16.97 -11.69
N TYR A 90 29.59 -17.56 -11.06
CA TYR A 90 29.45 -18.19 -9.75
C TYR A 90 29.02 -17.19 -8.67
N ALA A 91 29.62 -16.00 -8.65
CA ALA A 91 29.24 -14.96 -7.70
C ALA A 91 27.77 -14.55 -7.87
N ALA A 92 27.33 -14.28 -9.10
CA ALA A 92 25.93 -13.96 -9.41
C ALA A 92 24.99 -15.07 -8.96
N ALA A 93 25.31 -16.32 -9.32
CA ALA A 93 24.52 -17.48 -8.97
C ALA A 93 24.39 -17.69 -7.44
N VAL A 94 25.48 -17.47 -6.70
CA VAL A 94 25.49 -17.57 -5.23
C VAL A 94 24.64 -16.48 -4.60
N PHE A 95 24.79 -15.22 -5.03
CA PHE A 95 23.95 -14.13 -4.53
C PHE A 95 22.47 -14.38 -4.84
N GLY A 96 22.15 -14.80 -6.06
CA GLY A 96 20.81 -15.14 -6.51
C GLY A 96 20.17 -16.27 -5.69
N ALA A 97 20.85 -17.42 -5.59
CA ALA A 97 20.30 -18.63 -4.98
C ALA A 97 20.27 -18.59 -3.44
N ILE A 98 21.30 -18.01 -2.79
CA ILE A 98 21.46 -18.11 -1.33
C ILE A 98 20.87 -16.89 -0.61
N ALA A 99 20.92 -15.70 -1.21
CA ALA A 99 20.49 -14.47 -0.55
C ALA A 99 19.25 -13.85 -1.20
N GLN A 100 19.26 -13.67 -2.52
CA GLN A 100 18.21 -12.95 -3.23
C GLN A 100 16.88 -13.71 -3.25
N ALA A 101 16.86 -14.95 -3.73
CA ALA A 101 15.63 -15.74 -3.79
C ALA A 101 15.05 -16.03 -2.39
N PRO A 102 15.83 -16.48 -1.37
CA PRO A 102 15.28 -16.74 -0.05
C PRO A 102 14.76 -15.49 0.66
N SER A 103 15.47 -14.36 0.55
CA SER A 103 14.98 -13.09 1.11
C SER A 103 13.71 -12.62 0.42
N THR A 104 13.54 -12.92 -0.88
CA THR A 104 12.32 -12.64 -1.63
C THR A 104 11.16 -13.51 -1.16
N PHE A 105 11.35 -14.84 -1.06
CA PHE A 105 10.32 -15.75 -0.55
C PHE A 105 9.82 -15.35 0.84
N TYR A 106 10.72 -14.94 1.73
CA TYR A 106 10.35 -14.43 3.05
C TYR A 106 9.44 -13.18 2.99
N GLN A 107 9.61 -12.35 1.96
CA GLN A 107 8.86 -11.10 1.81
C GLN A 107 7.50 -11.29 1.11
N ILE A 108 7.30 -12.32 0.28
CA ILE A 108 6.07 -12.55 -0.51
C ILE A 108 4.79 -12.48 0.33
N PRO A 109 4.68 -13.10 1.53
CA PRO A 109 3.44 -13.04 2.32
C PRO A 109 3.05 -11.62 2.77
N THR A 110 3.99 -10.68 2.72
CA THR A 110 3.81 -9.28 3.14
C THR A 110 3.56 -8.32 1.98
N VAL A 111 3.35 -8.86 0.77
CA VAL A 111 2.99 -8.08 -0.41
C VAL A 111 1.60 -7.45 -0.21
N LEU A 112 1.48 -6.21 -0.70
CA LEU A 112 0.21 -5.46 -0.73
C LEU A 112 -0.54 -5.78 -2.03
N GLY A 113 -1.74 -5.24 -2.22
CA GLY A 113 -2.60 -5.51 -3.37
C GLY A 113 -3.36 -6.84 -3.28
N ILE A 114 -3.97 -7.25 -4.40
CA ILE A 114 -4.75 -8.48 -4.51
C ILE A 114 -3.82 -9.70 -4.40
N LYS A 115 -3.82 -10.33 -3.23
CA LYS A 115 -2.95 -11.49 -2.94
C LYS A 115 -3.28 -12.70 -3.81
N ALA A 116 -4.53 -12.83 -4.25
CA ALA A 116 -5.03 -13.92 -5.09
C ALA A 116 -4.18 -14.19 -6.33
N PHE A 117 -3.72 -13.15 -7.02
CA PHE A 117 -2.83 -13.33 -8.17
C PHE A 117 -1.38 -12.99 -7.84
N LEU A 118 -1.13 -12.04 -6.93
CA LEU A 118 0.23 -11.57 -6.62
C LEU A 118 1.07 -12.64 -5.94
N VAL A 119 0.52 -13.35 -4.95
CA VAL A 119 1.27 -14.35 -4.19
C VAL A 119 1.70 -15.51 -5.11
N PRO A 120 0.80 -16.14 -5.91
CA PRO A 120 1.22 -17.18 -6.87
C PRO A 120 2.20 -16.66 -7.92
N SER A 121 1.96 -15.47 -8.47
CA SER A 121 2.81 -14.90 -9.53
C SER A 121 4.23 -14.60 -9.04
N LEU A 122 4.35 -13.95 -7.87
CA LEU A 122 5.65 -13.65 -7.27
C LEU A 122 6.37 -14.93 -6.84
N THR A 123 5.62 -15.94 -6.37
CA THR A 123 6.20 -17.24 -6.03
C THR A 123 6.79 -17.90 -7.27
N LEU A 124 6.07 -17.93 -8.38
CA LEU A 124 6.56 -18.48 -9.65
C LEU A 124 7.79 -17.72 -10.16
N VAL A 125 7.73 -16.39 -10.20
CA VAL A 125 8.84 -15.55 -10.66
C VAL A 125 10.09 -15.76 -9.80
N THR A 126 9.92 -15.83 -8.48
CA THR A 126 11.03 -16.07 -7.55
C THR A 126 11.59 -17.48 -7.71
N ALA A 127 10.74 -18.48 -7.93
CA ALA A 127 11.16 -19.85 -8.22
C ALA A 127 11.91 -19.96 -9.56
N LEU A 128 11.48 -19.21 -10.58
CA LEU A 128 12.19 -19.13 -11.87
C LEU A 128 13.57 -18.50 -11.70
N HIS A 129 13.66 -17.40 -10.96
CA HIS A 129 14.94 -16.77 -10.64
C HIS A 129 15.88 -17.74 -9.90
N PHE A 130 15.37 -18.43 -8.87
CA PHE A 130 16.12 -19.46 -8.16
C PHE A 130 16.57 -20.60 -9.09
N TYR A 131 15.70 -21.06 -9.98
CA TYR A 131 16.03 -22.08 -10.97
C TYR A 131 17.17 -21.65 -11.88
N PHE A 132 17.14 -20.42 -12.43
CA PHE A 132 18.22 -19.92 -13.28
C PHE A 132 19.53 -19.75 -12.51
N ALA A 133 19.48 -19.24 -11.27
CA ALA A 133 20.64 -19.12 -10.41
C ALA A 133 21.28 -20.50 -10.12
N VAL A 134 20.50 -21.51 -9.76
CA VAL A 134 21.01 -22.88 -9.54
C VAL A 134 21.61 -23.48 -10.82
N ASN A 135 20.95 -23.31 -11.97
CA ASN A 135 21.49 -23.82 -13.24
C ASN A 135 22.73 -23.06 -13.69
N LEU A 136 22.89 -21.80 -13.31
CA LEU A 136 24.11 -21.02 -13.53
C LEU A 136 25.27 -21.54 -12.66
N VAL A 137 25.03 -22.04 -11.44
CA VAL A 137 26.08 -22.75 -10.67
C VAL A 137 26.55 -24.00 -11.41
N LEU A 138 25.61 -24.77 -11.98
CA LEU A 138 25.93 -26.00 -12.70
C LEU A 138 26.59 -25.74 -14.06
N ASN A 139 26.26 -24.61 -14.69
CA ASN A 139 26.72 -24.22 -16.02
C ASN A 139 27.18 -22.75 -16.01
N PRO A 140 28.29 -22.44 -15.32
CA PRO A 140 28.75 -21.05 -15.12
C PRO A 140 29.17 -20.36 -16.42
N THR A 141 29.44 -21.14 -17.45
CA THR A 141 29.77 -20.63 -18.79
C THR A 141 28.55 -20.49 -19.69
N SER A 142 27.31 -20.63 -19.21
CA SER A 142 26.13 -20.49 -20.07
C SER A 142 25.65 -19.04 -20.13
N PHE A 143 25.67 -18.45 -21.33
CA PHE A 143 25.16 -17.09 -21.53
C PHE A 143 23.65 -17.03 -21.26
N TYR A 144 22.91 -18.06 -21.66
CA TYR A 144 21.47 -18.15 -21.43
C TYR A 144 21.12 -18.10 -19.94
N TYR A 145 21.79 -18.90 -19.11
CA TYR A 145 21.52 -18.90 -17.66
C TYR A 145 21.97 -17.60 -17.01
N LEU A 146 23.10 -17.04 -17.43
CA LEU A 146 23.59 -15.75 -16.93
C LEU A 146 22.61 -14.62 -17.24
N LEU A 147 22.19 -14.49 -18.50
CA LEU A 147 21.23 -13.47 -18.95
C LEU A 147 19.86 -13.65 -18.31
N SER A 148 19.41 -14.90 -18.13
CA SER A 148 18.10 -15.18 -17.51
C SER A 148 18.10 -14.85 -16.00
N THR A 149 19.19 -15.17 -15.28
CA THR A 149 19.39 -14.75 -13.89
C THR A 149 19.40 -13.21 -13.79
N TYR A 150 20.14 -12.55 -14.69
CA TYR A 150 20.18 -11.09 -14.77
C TYR A 150 18.80 -10.46 -15.03
N LEU A 151 18.02 -10.94 -16.01
CA LEU A 151 16.71 -10.38 -16.33
C LEU A 151 15.66 -10.64 -15.24
N THR A 152 15.74 -11.77 -14.54
CA THR A 152 14.76 -12.11 -13.51
C THR A 152 14.93 -11.30 -12.23
N VAL A 153 16.15 -10.90 -11.85
CA VAL A 153 16.36 -10.01 -10.69
C VAL A 153 15.76 -8.61 -10.92
N HIS A 154 15.71 -8.15 -12.18
CA HIS A 154 15.15 -6.86 -12.61
C HIS A 154 13.62 -6.75 -12.52
N ILE A 155 12.88 -7.84 -12.29
CA ILE A 155 11.40 -7.82 -12.27
C ILE A 155 10.84 -6.86 -11.20
N TYR A 156 11.58 -6.69 -10.11
CA TYR A 156 11.19 -5.76 -9.05
C TYR A 156 11.34 -4.29 -9.45
N ALA A 157 12.34 -3.92 -10.26
CA ALA A 157 12.56 -2.56 -10.74
C ALA A 157 11.33 -2.05 -11.51
N TRP A 158 10.85 -2.86 -12.45
CA TRP A 158 9.72 -2.53 -13.31
C TRP A 158 8.41 -2.37 -12.57
N SER A 159 8.22 -3.09 -11.46
CA SER A 159 7.06 -2.88 -10.60
C SER A 159 7.00 -1.46 -10.04
N ARG A 160 8.15 -0.85 -9.73
CA ARG A 160 8.25 0.53 -9.23
C ARG A 160 8.05 1.54 -10.35
N VAL A 161 8.62 1.28 -11.52
CA VAL A 161 8.46 2.12 -12.71
C VAL A 161 7.00 2.20 -13.12
N PHE A 162 6.32 1.06 -13.29
CA PHE A 162 4.90 1.06 -13.64
C PHE A 162 4.02 1.68 -12.56
N PHE A 163 4.35 1.48 -11.28
CA PHE A 163 3.65 2.17 -10.21
C PHE A 163 3.77 3.69 -10.32
N ALA A 164 4.98 4.21 -10.56
CA ALA A 164 5.23 5.65 -10.73
C ALA A 164 4.53 6.21 -11.98
N ILE A 165 4.55 5.47 -13.10
CA ILE A 165 3.83 5.85 -14.32
C ILE A 165 2.33 5.92 -14.05
N PHE A 166 1.74 4.86 -13.49
CA PHE A 166 0.31 4.81 -13.22
C PHE A 166 -0.12 5.88 -12.22
N TYR A 167 0.73 6.21 -11.24
CA TYR A 167 0.51 7.33 -10.34
C TYR A 167 0.51 8.67 -11.10
N ARG A 168 1.55 8.95 -11.89
CA ARG A 168 1.73 10.22 -12.64
C ARG A 168 0.60 10.51 -13.62
N PHE A 169 0.03 9.46 -14.23
CA PHE A 169 -1.06 9.55 -15.20
C PHE A 169 -2.43 9.26 -14.59
N LYS A 170 -2.52 9.08 -13.27
CA LYS A 170 -3.77 8.76 -12.55
C LYS A 170 -4.50 7.52 -13.10
N LEU A 171 -3.74 6.53 -13.57
CA LEU A 171 -4.27 5.24 -14.03
C LEU A 171 -4.51 4.31 -12.83
N PHE A 172 -5.53 3.44 -12.97
CA PHE A 172 -5.86 2.37 -12.03
C PHE A 172 -5.95 2.84 -10.56
N ALA A 173 -6.58 3.98 -10.27
CA ALA A 173 -6.50 4.62 -8.95
C ALA A 173 -6.82 3.69 -7.76
N SER A 174 -7.81 2.80 -7.89
CA SER A 174 -8.20 1.85 -6.85
C SER A 174 -7.42 0.53 -6.85
N HIS A 175 -6.62 0.23 -7.88
CA HIS A 175 -5.95 -1.06 -8.09
C HIS A 175 -4.50 -0.92 -8.56
N ARG A 176 -3.88 0.23 -8.28
CA ARG A 176 -2.64 0.67 -8.91
C ARG A 176 -1.48 -0.27 -8.62
N PHE A 177 -1.39 -0.75 -7.39
CA PHE A 177 -0.31 -1.63 -6.97
C PHE A 177 -0.36 -2.96 -7.72
N SER A 178 -1.52 -3.60 -7.72
CA SER A 178 -1.75 -4.83 -8.47
C SER A 178 -1.52 -4.66 -9.97
N ALA A 179 -2.05 -3.59 -10.57
CA ALA A 179 -1.87 -3.32 -11.99
C ALA A 179 -0.39 -3.17 -12.38
N ALA A 180 0.38 -2.44 -11.57
CA ALA A 180 1.81 -2.24 -11.80
C ALA A 180 2.60 -3.54 -11.71
N MET A 181 2.27 -4.38 -10.73
CA MET A 181 2.90 -5.69 -10.58
C MET A 181 2.60 -6.64 -11.74
N LEU A 182 1.33 -6.69 -12.16
CA LEU A 182 0.89 -7.50 -13.29
C LEU A 182 1.61 -7.08 -14.58
N THR A 183 1.67 -5.77 -14.84
CA THR A 183 2.29 -5.22 -16.05
C THR A 183 3.80 -5.49 -16.06
N SER A 184 4.47 -5.40 -14.91
CA SER A 184 5.88 -5.80 -14.77
C SER A 184 6.10 -7.28 -15.15
N GLY A 185 5.30 -8.18 -14.59
CA GLY A 185 5.38 -9.61 -14.88
C GLY A 185 5.15 -9.91 -16.37
N MET A 186 4.13 -9.29 -16.96
CA MET A 186 3.79 -9.47 -18.38
C MET A 186 4.86 -8.94 -19.33
N LEU A 187 5.64 -7.93 -18.92
CA LEU A 187 6.75 -7.39 -19.71
C LEU A 187 8.00 -8.27 -19.64
N LEU A 188 8.41 -8.68 -18.43
CA LEU A 188 9.72 -9.31 -18.24
C LEU A 188 9.71 -10.83 -18.29
N VAL A 189 8.63 -11.51 -17.91
CA VAL A 189 8.58 -12.99 -18.01
C VAL A 189 8.76 -13.50 -19.45
N PRO A 190 8.19 -12.85 -20.48
CA PRO A 190 8.47 -13.21 -21.87
C PRO A 190 9.92 -13.02 -22.31
N SER A 191 10.65 -12.10 -21.68
CA SER A 191 12.07 -11.89 -21.99
C SER A 191 12.96 -13.08 -21.58
N VAL A 192 12.41 -14.07 -20.87
CA VAL A 192 13.15 -15.24 -20.39
C VAL A 192 12.56 -16.54 -20.92
N LEU A 193 11.24 -16.70 -20.90
CA LEU A 193 10.56 -17.93 -21.30
C LEU A 193 9.67 -17.76 -22.55
N GLY A 194 9.69 -16.59 -23.18
CA GLY A 194 8.77 -16.24 -24.25
C GLY A 194 7.30 -16.30 -23.81
N LEU A 195 6.41 -16.52 -24.77
CA LEU A 195 4.96 -16.61 -24.51
C LEU A 195 4.60 -17.69 -23.48
N ARG A 196 5.37 -18.77 -23.41
CA ARG A 196 5.15 -19.87 -22.47
C ARG A 196 5.21 -19.40 -21.02
N GLY A 197 6.07 -18.45 -20.69
CA GLY A 197 6.17 -17.91 -19.34
C GLY A 197 4.88 -17.21 -18.87
N ASN A 198 4.25 -16.41 -19.74
CA ASN A 198 2.97 -15.76 -19.41
C ASN A 198 1.83 -16.78 -19.30
N ILE A 199 1.81 -17.80 -20.16
CA ILE A 199 0.85 -18.91 -20.03
C ILE A 199 1.05 -19.63 -18.70
N SER A 200 2.29 -19.91 -18.30
CA SER A 200 2.61 -20.53 -17.00
C SER A 200 2.17 -19.67 -15.82
N LEU A 201 2.37 -18.35 -15.87
CA LEU A 201 1.85 -17.42 -14.85
C LEU A 201 0.34 -17.55 -14.68
N LEU A 202 -0.40 -17.49 -15.79
CA LEU A 202 -1.86 -17.61 -15.78
C LEU A 202 -2.30 -18.97 -15.22
N LEU A 203 -1.68 -20.07 -15.66
CA LEU A 203 -1.99 -21.41 -15.18
C LEU A 203 -1.73 -21.56 -13.68
N VAL A 204 -0.59 -21.06 -13.17
CA VAL A 204 -0.26 -21.13 -11.74
C VAL A 204 -1.25 -20.33 -10.91
N VAL A 205 -1.65 -19.15 -11.37
CA VAL A 205 -2.69 -18.35 -10.70
C VAL A 205 -4.03 -19.11 -10.68
N LEU A 206 -4.47 -19.65 -11.81
CA LEU A 206 -5.73 -20.40 -11.91
C LEU A 206 -5.74 -21.67 -11.03
N VAL A 207 -4.66 -22.45 -11.06
CA VAL A 207 -4.55 -23.67 -10.23
C VAL A 207 -4.52 -23.30 -8.75
N SER A 208 -3.79 -22.25 -8.38
CA SER A 208 -3.74 -21.77 -6.99
C SER A 208 -5.10 -21.27 -6.54
N ASP A 209 -5.83 -20.56 -7.41
CA ASP A 209 -7.18 -20.07 -7.15
C ASP A 209 -8.16 -21.24 -6.92
N ILE A 210 -8.19 -22.23 -7.82
CA ILE A 210 -9.02 -23.45 -7.65
C ILE A 210 -8.69 -24.16 -6.34
N PHE A 211 -7.42 -24.37 -6.05
CA PHE A 211 -7.00 -25.08 -4.83
C PHE A 211 -7.40 -24.33 -3.56
N LEU A 212 -7.14 -23.02 -3.49
CA LEU A 212 -7.52 -22.22 -2.33
C LEU A 212 -9.05 -22.15 -2.17
N ARG A 213 -9.84 -22.25 -3.25
CA ARG A 213 -11.31 -22.15 -3.21
C ARG A 213 -11.91 -23.37 -2.52
N THR A 214 -11.23 -24.50 -2.63
CA THR A 214 -11.63 -25.76 -1.99
C THR A 214 -11.19 -25.88 -0.53
N THR A 215 -10.26 -25.04 -0.06
CA THR A 215 -9.59 -25.23 1.23
C THR A 215 -9.83 -24.10 2.24
N GLN A 216 -10.25 -22.92 1.79
CA GLN A 216 -10.33 -21.71 2.62
C GLN A 216 -11.76 -21.21 2.79
N SER A 217 -12.00 -20.44 3.86
CA SER A 217 -13.32 -19.88 4.16
C SER A 217 -13.71 -18.71 3.24
N PRO A 218 -15.01 -18.37 3.13
CA PRO A 218 -15.46 -17.21 2.37
C PRO A 218 -14.84 -15.88 2.83
N GLU A 219 -14.62 -15.71 4.14
CA GLU A 219 -14.02 -14.50 4.71
C GLU A 219 -12.54 -14.37 4.31
N PHE A 220 -11.79 -15.48 4.33
CA PHE A 220 -10.44 -15.52 3.79
C PHE A 220 -10.44 -15.07 2.32
N TRP A 221 -11.39 -15.56 1.53
CA TRP A 221 -11.49 -15.27 0.11
C TRP A 221 -11.72 -13.80 -0.20
N ILE A 222 -12.60 -13.15 0.56
CA ILE A 222 -12.80 -11.70 0.46
C ILE A 222 -11.46 -11.00 0.72
N GLN A 223 -10.80 -11.28 1.85
CA GLN A 223 -9.51 -10.64 2.17
C GLN A 223 -8.41 -10.94 1.15
N TRP A 224 -8.40 -12.13 0.55
CA TRP A 224 -7.39 -12.59 -0.40
C TRP A 224 -7.56 -11.95 -1.78
N THR A 225 -8.79 -11.61 -2.16
CA THR A 225 -9.15 -11.04 -3.47
C THR A 225 -9.34 -9.53 -3.46
N THR A 226 -9.53 -8.93 -2.29
CA THR A 226 -9.58 -7.47 -2.14
C THR A 226 -8.20 -6.86 -2.41
N GLU A 227 -8.16 -5.78 -3.20
CA GLU A 227 -6.97 -4.95 -3.30
C GLU A 227 -6.67 -4.40 -1.91
N HIS A 228 -5.41 -4.51 -1.48
CA HIS A 228 -4.89 -3.77 -0.34
C HIS A 228 -3.99 -2.66 -0.89
N PRO A 229 -4.54 -1.50 -1.32
CA PRO A 229 -3.76 -0.51 -2.03
C PRO A 229 -2.62 -0.04 -1.15
N ARG A 230 -1.44 0.20 -1.73
CA ARG A 230 -0.33 0.78 -0.99
C ARG A 230 -0.64 2.18 -0.43
N GLU A 231 -1.61 2.86 -1.04
CA GLU A 231 -2.14 4.17 -0.66
C GLU A 231 -3.31 4.07 0.32
N HIS A 232 -4.07 2.99 0.28
CA HIS A 232 -5.20 2.74 1.18
C HIS A 232 -4.81 1.82 2.34
N ALA A 233 -3.56 1.37 2.40
CA ALA A 233 -2.90 1.17 3.68
C ALA A 233 -3.31 2.33 4.57
N ALA A 234 -3.28 3.59 4.10
CA ALA A 234 -3.68 4.78 4.84
C ALA A 234 -5.19 5.04 4.99
N THR A 235 -6.07 4.15 4.51
CA THR A 235 -7.53 3.98 4.82
C THR A 235 -8.30 3.28 3.68
N PRO A 236 -9.10 2.23 3.97
CA PRO A 236 -10.32 1.90 3.20
C PRO A 236 -11.42 1.36 4.14
N ASP A 237 -12.60 1.93 4.38
CA ASP A 237 -13.75 2.16 3.49
C ASP A 237 -14.69 3.25 4.08
N LYS A 238 -14.26 3.97 5.12
CA LYS A 238 -15.07 5.00 5.82
C LYS A 238 -15.16 6.33 5.06
N LYS A 239 -14.23 6.59 4.13
CA LYS A 239 -13.99 7.90 3.52
C LYS A 239 -15.16 8.44 2.70
N VAL A 240 -15.82 7.60 1.89
CA VAL A 240 -16.94 8.02 1.02
C VAL A 240 -18.18 8.40 1.84
N VAL A 241 -18.48 7.61 2.87
CA VAL A 241 -19.61 7.84 3.78
C VAL A 241 -19.38 9.09 4.63
N LEU A 242 -18.15 9.28 5.10
CA LEU A 242 -17.77 10.36 5.99
C LEU A 242 -17.64 11.71 5.26
N GLU A 243 -17.10 11.73 4.03
CA GLU A 243 -17.10 12.93 3.17
C GLU A 243 -18.53 13.37 2.83
N ALA A 244 -19.45 12.43 2.59
CA ALA A 244 -20.88 12.73 2.37
C ALA A 244 -21.56 13.28 3.65
N LEU A 245 -21.25 12.72 4.82
CA LEU A 245 -21.75 13.21 6.11
C LEU A 245 -21.24 14.62 6.44
N VAL A 246 -19.96 14.92 6.20
CA VAL A 246 -19.36 16.26 6.43
C VAL A 246 -19.97 17.30 5.49
N THR A 247 -20.13 16.92 4.21
CA THR A 247 -20.80 17.75 3.19
C THR A 247 -22.25 18.07 3.61
N ALA A 248 -22.96 17.15 4.26
CA ALA A 248 -24.30 17.39 4.78
C ALA A 248 -24.33 18.23 6.08
N ALA A 249 -23.33 18.07 6.96
CA ALA A 249 -23.19 18.80 8.23
C ALA A 249 -23.10 20.31 8.07
N GLU A 250 -22.28 20.73 7.10
CA GLU A 250 -21.92 22.14 6.90
C GLU A 250 -23.11 22.94 6.34
N VAL A 251 -24.13 22.25 5.79
CA VAL A 251 -25.34 22.88 5.25
C VAL A 251 -26.49 22.95 6.25
N ALA A 252 -26.60 21.96 7.12
CA ALA A 252 -27.71 21.85 8.07
C ALA A 252 -27.72 22.96 9.12
N ASN A 253 -26.55 23.54 9.43
CA ASN A 253 -26.43 24.64 10.40
C ASN A 253 -26.95 25.99 9.91
N ALA A 254 -27.24 26.16 8.61
CA ALA A 254 -27.50 27.50 8.04
C ALA A 254 -28.98 27.83 7.83
N VAL A 255 -29.89 26.85 7.76
CA VAL A 255 -31.26 27.13 7.29
C VAL A 255 -32.31 26.27 8.01
N GLU A 256 -32.95 26.86 9.02
CA GLU A 256 -34.08 26.30 9.77
C GLU A 256 -35.34 26.08 8.90
N SER A 257 -35.42 26.73 7.73
CA SER A 257 -36.58 26.69 6.81
C SER A 257 -36.61 25.51 5.82
N LEU A 258 -35.65 24.57 5.88
CA LEU A 258 -35.53 23.46 4.92
C LEU A 258 -36.34 22.19 5.30
N ALA A 259 -37.05 22.20 6.43
CA ALA A 259 -37.78 21.04 6.95
C ALA A 259 -39.04 20.64 6.15
N VAL A 260 -39.42 21.39 5.10
CA VAL A 260 -40.77 21.31 4.48
C VAL A 260 -40.78 20.69 3.06
N GLN A 261 -39.67 20.19 2.50
CA GLN A 261 -39.62 19.78 1.09
C GLN A 261 -39.17 18.34 0.79
N ASP A 262 -39.63 17.84 -0.37
CA ASP A 262 -39.40 16.51 -0.96
C ASP A 262 -37.93 16.06 -0.92
N PRO A 263 -37.62 14.79 -0.52
CA PRO A 263 -36.27 14.33 -0.24
C PRO A 263 -35.28 14.57 -1.38
N LYS A 264 -35.59 14.15 -2.61
CA LYS A 264 -34.67 14.30 -3.76
C LYS A 264 -34.33 15.76 -4.08
N SER A 265 -35.31 16.65 -3.92
CA SER A 265 -35.18 18.08 -4.18
C SER A 265 -34.39 18.82 -3.08
N ARG A 266 -34.51 18.33 -1.83
CA ARG A 266 -33.82 18.84 -0.64
C ARG A 266 -32.31 18.62 -0.73
N TYR A 267 -31.88 17.41 -1.09
CA TYR A 267 -30.45 17.03 -1.14
C TYR A 267 -29.70 17.64 -2.33
N LEU A 268 -30.36 17.81 -3.50
CA LEU A 268 -29.74 18.42 -4.69
C LEU A 268 -29.39 19.91 -4.48
N ARG A 269 -30.23 20.67 -3.76
CA ARG A 269 -29.95 22.07 -3.40
C ARG A 269 -29.07 22.23 -2.17
N LEU A 270 -29.06 21.23 -1.28
CA LEU A 270 -28.07 21.08 -0.22
C LEU A 270 -26.68 21.12 -0.87
N CYS A 271 -26.40 20.19 -1.80
CA CYS A 271 -25.13 20.11 -2.54
C CYS A 271 -24.78 21.39 -3.32
N ALA A 272 -25.76 22.05 -3.96
CA ALA A 272 -25.53 23.30 -4.70
C ALA A 272 -25.18 24.49 -3.79
N THR A 273 -25.65 24.48 -2.54
CA THR A 273 -25.41 25.55 -1.55
C THR A 273 -24.10 25.28 -0.79
N VAL A 274 -23.72 24.01 -0.55
CA VAL A 274 -22.40 23.60 -0.01
C VAL A 274 -21.26 24.22 -0.81
N MET A 275 -21.33 24.12 -2.14
CA MET A 275 -20.25 24.61 -3.00
C MET A 275 -20.08 26.14 -2.90
N SER A 276 -21.02 26.86 -2.30
CA SER A 276 -20.94 28.31 -2.04
C SER A 276 -20.52 28.69 -0.61
N ALA A 277 -20.53 27.76 0.34
CA ALA A 277 -20.27 27.99 1.77
C ALA A 277 -18.88 27.49 2.20
N ASN A 278 -17.85 28.10 1.63
CA ASN A 278 -16.53 28.17 2.29
C ASN A 278 -16.68 29.16 3.46
N VAL A 279 -16.30 28.81 4.73
CA VAL A 279 -15.90 29.71 5.87
C VAL A 279 -16.54 29.36 7.26
N ARG A 280 -15.77 28.70 8.19
CA ARG A 280 -15.48 29.06 9.62
C ARG A 280 -14.95 27.90 10.51
N ASN A 281 -14.03 28.23 11.43
CA ASN A 281 -13.38 27.35 12.43
C ASN A 281 -14.36 26.75 13.46
N LEU A 282 -14.77 25.49 13.33
CA LEU A 282 -15.57 24.74 14.33
C LEU A 282 -14.84 23.49 14.79
N THR A 283 -15.04 23.09 16.06
CA THR A 283 -14.43 21.88 16.64
C THR A 283 -15.07 20.60 16.07
N PRO A 284 -14.37 19.45 16.11
CA PRO A 284 -14.87 18.15 15.62
C PRO A 284 -16.25 17.77 16.15
N VAL A 285 -16.46 17.94 17.45
CA VAL A 285 -17.70 17.62 18.16
C VAL A 285 -18.85 18.53 17.71
N GLU A 286 -18.58 19.81 17.44
CA GLU A 286 -19.59 20.76 16.95
C GLU A 286 -20.04 20.44 15.52
N LYS A 287 -19.13 19.94 14.68
CA LYS A 287 -19.47 19.42 13.35
C LYS A 287 -20.33 18.16 13.44
N ALA A 288 -19.97 17.23 14.32
CA ALA A 288 -20.75 16.02 14.60
C ALA A 288 -22.19 16.34 15.00
N LYS A 289 -22.38 17.30 15.91
CA LYS A 289 -23.71 17.76 16.34
C LYS A 289 -24.51 18.42 15.21
N ALA A 290 -23.86 19.05 14.25
CA ALA A 290 -24.52 19.62 13.08
C ALA A 290 -25.02 18.54 12.12
N VAL A 291 -24.22 17.49 11.88
CA VAL A 291 -24.66 16.31 11.13
C VAL A 291 -25.87 15.68 11.80
N PHE A 292 -25.81 15.46 13.12
CA PHE A 292 -26.88 14.83 13.88
C PHE A 292 -28.23 15.55 13.66
N ARG A 293 -28.24 16.88 13.77
CA ARG A 293 -29.44 17.70 13.52
C ARG A 293 -29.94 17.63 12.07
N ALA A 294 -29.06 17.35 11.11
CA ALA A 294 -29.45 17.20 9.71
C ALA A 294 -30.22 15.90 9.46
N ILE A 295 -29.84 14.85 10.18
CA ILE A 295 -30.38 13.49 10.04
C ILE A 295 -31.60 13.27 10.94
N ASP A 296 -31.64 13.89 12.12
CA ASP A 296 -32.80 13.89 13.04
C ASP A 296 -33.95 14.74 12.45
N VAL A 297 -34.73 14.13 11.56
CA VAL A 297 -35.82 14.79 10.80
C VAL A 297 -37.03 15.03 11.69
N ASN A 298 -37.32 14.09 12.59
CA ASN A 298 -38.46 14.21 13.49
C ASN A 298 -38.18 15.12 14.72
N HIS A 299 -36.93 15.57 14.88
CA HIS A 299 -36.45 16.46 15.93
C HIS A 299 -36.70 15.92 17.34
N ASN A 300 -36.67 14.59 17.51
CA ASN A 300 -36.88 13.94 18.79
C ASN A 300 -35.59 13.87 19.64
N GLY A 301 -34.44 14.32 19.10
CA GLY A 301 -33.14 14.26 19.77
C GLY A 301 -32.50 12.88 19.78
N LEU A 302 -33.05 11.93 19.03
CA LEU A 302 -32.66 10.54 18.92
C LEU A 302 -32.57 10.13 17.44
N LEU A 303 -31.41 9.70 17.00
CA LEU A 303 -31.21 9.25 15.63
C LEU A 303 -31.70 7.81 15.48
N SER A 304 -32.70 7.56 14.63
CA SER A 304 -33.20 6.22 14.30
C SER A 304 -32.44 5.56 13.13
N ILE A 305 -32.54 4.23 13.03
CA ILE A 305 -31.93 3.46 11.93
C ILE A 305 -32.49 3.90 10.58
N GLU A 306 -33.79 4.13 10.50
CA GLU A 306 -34.49 4.56 9.28
C GLU A 306 -34.02 5.95 8.83
N GLU A 307 -33.94 6.93 9.72
CA GLU A 307 -33.45 8.28 9.39
C GLU A 307 -31.99 8.25 8.89
N PHE A 308 -31.16 7.41 9.52
CA PHE A 308 -29.78 7.23 9.10
C PHE A 308 -29.68 6.54 7.74
N LYS A 309 -30.52 5.53 7.46
CA LYS A 309 -30.58 4.86 6.15
C LYS A 309 -31.04 5.79 5.04
N ASP A 310 -32.13 6.53 5.26
CA ASP A 310 -32.67 7.48 4.30
C ASP A 310 -31.62 8.54 3.94
N PHE A 311 -30.84 8.97 4.92
CA PHE A 311 -29.70 9.86 4.71
C PHE A 311 -28.60 9.23 3.83
N LEU A 312 -28.24 7.96 4.06
CA LEU A 312 -27.24 7.24 3.26
C LEU A 312 -27.71 7.00 1.81
N GLU A 313 -28.99 6.63 1.63
CA GLU A 313 -29.60 6.48 0.30
C GLU A 313 -29.58 7.80 -0.48
N ALA A 314 -29.93 8.90 0.18
CA ALA A 314 -29.90 10.23 -0.41
C ALA A 314 -28.49 10.70 -0.83
N CYS A 315 -27.46 10.26 -0.11
CA CYS A 315 -26.06 10.53 -0.44
C CYS A 315 -25.51 9.63 -1.56
N GLY A 316 -26.30 8.68 -2.07
CA GLY A 316 -25.90 7.76 -3.14
C GLY A 316 -24.99 6.62 -2.67
N ILE A 317 -24.97 6.33 -1.37
CA ILE A 317 -24.12 5.31 -0.74
C ILE A 317 -24.75 3.91 -0.84
N SER A 318 -26.08 3.83 -1.01
CA SER A 318 -26.88 2.61 -0.81
C SER A 318 -26.91 1.59 -1.96
N GLN A 319 -25.80 1.36 -2.66
CA GLN A 319 -25.73 0.26 -3.64
C GLN A 319 -25.12 -1.04 -3.10
N PHE A 320 -24.56 -1.08 -1.88
CA PHE A 320 -23.87 -2.25 -1.33
C PHE A 320 -24.36 -2.63 0.08
N GLU A 321 -25.19 -3.67 0.16
CA GLU A 321 -25.87 -4.15 1.39
C GLU A 321 -24.95 -4.55 2.58
N MET A 322 -23.64 -4.74 2.36
CA MET A 322 -22.72 -5.19 3.43
C MET A 322 -22.16 -4.05 4.30
N GLU A 323 -22.00 -2.84 3.77
CA GLU A 323 -21.43 -1.69 4.50
C GLU A 323 -22.44 -1.11 5.50
N ASP A 324 -23.72 -1.08 5.12
CA ASP A 324 -24.83 -0.63 5.96
C ASP A 324 -24.89 -1.41 7.27
N LYS A 325 -24.59 -2.72 7.24
CA LYS A 325 -24.72 -3.58 8.41
C LYS A 325 -23.66 -3.28 9.47
N LEU A 326 -22.44 -2.97 9.06
CA LEU A 326 -21.33 -2.66 9.98
C LEU A 326 -21.46 -1.24 10.55
N LEU A 327 -21.85 -0.26 9.74
CA LEU A 327 -22.10 1.11 10.21
C LEU A 327 -23.26 1.15 11.20
N LEU A 328 -24.36 0.48 10.87
CA LEU A 328 -25.50 0.35 11.78
C LEU A 328 -25.13 -0.41 13.05
N GLN A 329 -24.36 -1.50 12.94
CA GLN A 329 -23.93 -2.25 14.12
C GLN A 329 -22.98 -1.44 15.03
N THR A 330 -22.09 -0.63 14.46
CA THR A 330 -21.12 0.17 15.25
C THR A 330 -21.74 1.40 15.88
N LEU A 331 -22.65 2.09 15.19
CA LEU A 331 -23.33 3.26 15.72
C LEU A 331 -24.42 2.86 16.71
N PHE A 332 -25.29 1.91 16.32
CA PHE A 332 -26.46 1.56 17.12
C PHE A 332 -26.22 0.45 18.13
N ALA A 333 -25.20 -0.40 17.94
CA ALA A 333 -24.88 -1.51 18.85
C ALA A 333 -26.09 -2.41 19.20
N GLY A 334 -27.03 -2.57 18.26
CA GLY A 334 -28.27 -3.32 18.46
C GLY A 334 -29.44 -2.52 19.04
N ASN A 335 -29.24 -1.25 19.39
CA ASN A 335 -30.31 -0.32 19.73
C ASN A 335 -31.07 0.11 18.46
N LYS A 336 -32.31 0.58 18.63
CA LYS A 336 -33.10 1.13 17.51
C LYS A 336 -32.83 2.61 17.27
N GLU A 337 -32.33 3.29 18.29
CA GLU A 337 -32.13 4.73 18.33
C GLU A 337 -30.86 5.05 19.13
N VAL A 338 -30.19 6.16 18.80
CA VAL A 338 -28.99 6.64 19.51
C VAL A 338 -29.05 8.14 19.81
N THR A 339 -28.45 8.54 20.93
CA THR A 339 -28.42 9.95 21.34
C THR A 339 -27.36 10.74 20.57
N SER A 340 -27.50 12.08 20.58
CA SER A 340 -26.52 12.98 19.96
C SER A 340 -25.10 12.79 20.51
N ASP A 341 -24.92 12.46 21.79
CA ASP A 341 -23.60 12.26 22.38
C ASP A 341 -22.94 10.96 21.91
N VAL A 342 -23.73 9.88 21.78
CA VAL A 342 -23.27 8.60 21.23
C VAL A 342 -22.90 8.78 19.76
N PHE A 343 -23.77 9.44 18.98
CA PHE A 343 -23.48 9.76 17.59
C PHE A 343 -22.26 10.66 17.47
N SER A 344 -22.11 11.70 18.30
CA SER A 344 -20.97 12.62 18.23
C SER A 344 -19.66 11.91 18.57
N THR A 345 -19.67 11.05 19.59
CA THR A 345 -18.50 10.25 19.97
C THR A 345 -18.13 9.27 18.86
N TRP A 346 -19.12 8.54 18.35
CA TRP A 346 -18.94 7.63 17.22
C TRP A 346 -18.44 8.37 15.97
N PHE A 347 -19.06 9.50 15.64
CA PHE A 347 -18.72 10.32 14.49
C PHE A 347 -17.30 10.85 14.63
N THR A 348 -16.94 11.43 15.77
CA THR A 348 -15.59 11.97 16.01
C THR A 348 -14.54 10.86 15.98
N LYS A 349 -14.79 9.71 16.64
CA LYS A 349 -13.91 8.53 16.62
C LYS A 349 -13.72 7.94 15.22
N ASN A 350 -14.76 7.98 14.37
CA ASN A 350 -14.69 7.49 12.99
C ASN A 350 -14.27 8.55 11.96
N TRP A 351 -14.33 9.84 12.32
CA TRP A 351 -14.08 10.99 11.44
C TRP A 351 -12.61 11.33 11.27
N ILE A 352 -11.79 11.10 12.31
CA ILE A 352 -10.38 11.55 12.38
C ILE A 352 -9.45 10.91 11.34
N HIS A 353 -9.96 10.00 10.49
CA HIS A 353 -9.16 9.42 9.42
C HIS A 353 -9.14 10.20 8.08
N ASP A 354 -9.81 11.34 7.95
CA ASP A 354 -9.55 12.32 6.88
C ASP A 354 -8.97 13.63 7.45
N ASN A 355 -7.80 13.52 8.09
CA ASN A 355 -7.03 14.67 8.55
C ASN A 355 -6.29 15.31 7.37
N SER A 356 -7.01 16.01 6.50
CA SER A 356 -6.33 17.02 5.68
C SER A 356 -5.90 18.18 6.57
N ILE A 357 -4.61 18.21 6.93
CA ILE A 357 -4.03 19.23 7.80
C ILE A 357 -3.76 20.45 6.93
N THR A 358 -4.56 21.50 7.11
CA THR A 358 -4.30 22.79 6.47
C THR A 358 -3.29 23.56 7.32
N LEU A 359 -2.12 23.85 6.74
CA LEU A 359 -1.04 24.54 7.42
C LEU A 359 -0.54 25.71 6.58
N PRO A 360 -0.26 26.88 7.19
CA PRO A 360 0.36 27.99 6.47
C PRO A 360 1.77 27.64 5.98
N ARG A 361 2.47 26.74 6.69
CA ARG A 361 3.74 26.14 6.27
C ARG A 361 4.00 24.87 7.06
N LEU A 362 4.69 23.90 6.43
CA LEU A 362 5.21 22.73 7.14
C LEU A 362 6.15 23.19 8.27
N PRO A 363 6.03 22.67 9.50
CA PRO A 363 6.98 22.99 10.56
C PRO A 363 8.42 22.71 10.12
N SER A 364 9.30 23.69 10.28
CA SER A 364 10.71 23.57 9.86
C SER A 364 11.56 22.76 10.84
N THR A 365 11.07 22.53 12.06
CA THR A 365 11.78 21.78 13.09
C THR A 365 11.35 20.31 13.10
N PRO A 366 12.28 19.35 13.29
CA PRO A 366 11.94 17.93 13.42
C PRO A 366 10.92 17.66 14.54
N ARG A 367 11.04 18.39 15.66
CA ARG A 367 10.11 18.30 16.78
C ARG A 367 8.70 18.78 16.40
N GLY A 368 8.58 19.85 15.62
CA GLY A 368 7.29 20.34 15.14
C GLY A 368 6.64 19.40 14.14
N GLN A 369 7.43 18.80 13.26
CA GLN A 369 6.97 17.77 12.31
C GLN A 369 6.48 16.51 13.05
N ALA A 370 7.25 16.03 14.03
CA ALA A 370 6.84 14.91 14.86
C ALA A 370 5.56 15.22 15.66
N LYS A 371 5.45 16.44 16.20
CA LYS A 371 4.27 16.87 16.96
C LYS A 371 3.02 16.93 16.08
N MET A 372 3.13 17.45 14.86
CA MET A 372 2.05 17.44 13.88
C MET A 372 1.56 16.03 13.57
N VAL A 373 2.47 15.06 13.43
CA VAL A 373 2.08 13.65 13.23
C VAL A 373 1.44 13.08 14.49
N PHE A 374 2.03 13.31 15.66
CA PHE A 374 1.50 12.84 16.93
C PHE A 374 0.07 13.32 17.15
N ASP A 375 -0.18 14.62 16.97
CA ASP A 375 -1.49 15.24 17.15
C ASP A 375 -2.52 14.75 16.11
N ALA A 376 -2.05 14.29 14.95
CA ALA A 376 -2.92 13.69 13.94
C ALA A 376 -3.28 12.23 14.25
N LEU A 377 -2.56 11.59 15.17
CA LEU A 377 -2.74 10.19 15.57
C LEU A 377 -3.48 10.07 16.91
N ASP A 378 -3.17 10.97 17.85
CA ASP A 378 -3.82 11.15 19.16
C ASP A 378 -5.23 11.71 18.95
N SER A 379 -6.14 10.78 18.68
CA SER A 379 -7.49 11.04 18.17
C SER A 379 -8.40 11.56 19.28
N ASP A 380 -8.17 11.13 20.52
CA ASP A 380 -8.88 11.62 21.68
C ASP A 380 -8.21 12.83 22.35
N SER A 381 -7.05 13.28 21.83
CA SER A 381 -6.25 14.36 22.41
C SER A 381 -5.87 14.12 23.87
N SER A 382 -5.70 12.85 24.25
CA SER A 382 -5.26 12.44 25.58
C SER A 382 -3.83 12.87 25.89
N GLY A 383 -3.04 13.18 24.86
CA GLY A 383 -1.61 13.51 24.98
C GLY A 383 -0.71 12.28 24.97
N THR A 384 -1.27 11.10 24.74
CA THR A 384 -0.61 9.79 24.69
C THR A 384 -1.22 8.93 23.60
N LEU A 385 -0.44 8.07 22.94
CA LEU A 385 -0.97 7.13 21.94
C LEU A 385 -1.26 5.78 22.59
N ASP A 386 -2.52 5.36 22.58
CA ASP A 386 -2.92 4.07 23.14
C ASP A 386 -2.78 2.91 22.13
N LEU A 387 -3.15 1.69 22.56
CA LEU A 387 -3.07 0.51 21.70
C LEU A 387 -4.04 0.60 20.50
N GLU A 388 -5.25 1.12 20.68
CA GLU A 388 -6.24 1.23 19.60
C GLU A 388 -5.76 2.24 18.54
N GLU A 389 -5.23 3.38 18.95
CA GLU A 389 -4.67 4.41 18.07
C GLU A 389 -3.43 3.89 17.32
N LEU A 390 -2.59 3.10 17.99
CA LEU A 390 -1.45 2.44 17.37
C LEU A 390 -1.87 1.33 16.40
N GLU A 391 -2.92 0.56 16.71
CA GLU A 391 -3.51 -0.41 15.79
C GLU A 391 -4.04 0.27 14.53
N HIS A 392 -4.81 1.35 14.72
CA HIS A 392 -5.31 2.17 13.63
C HIS A 392 -4.18 2.73 12.77
N LEU A 393 -3.11 3.22 13.39
CA LEU A 393 -1.92 3.69 12.68
C LEU A 393 -1.24 2.60 11.86
N LEU A 394 -1.09 1.40 12.41
CA LEU A 394 -0.39 0.31 11.73
C LEU A 394 -1.23 -0.26 10.59
N VAL A 395 -2.54 -0.39 10.79
CA VAL A 395 -3.49 -0.68 9.71
C VAL A 395 -3.41 0.41 8.66
N SER A 396 -3.33 1.69 9.07
CA SER A 396 -3.09 2.86 8.19
C SER A 396 -1.77 2.76 7.39
N TRP A 397 -0.86 1.86 7.76
CA TRP A 397 0.38 1.59 7.04
C TRP A 397 0.46 0.15 6.53
N GLY A 398 -0.68 -0.51 6.33
CA GLY A 398 -0.77 -1.84 5.73
C GLY A 398 -0.05 -2.91 6.55
N LEU A 399 0.08 -2.68 7.86
CA LEU A 399 0.57 -3.64 8.84
C LEU A 399 -0.61 -4.30 9.57
N PRO A 400 -0.50 -5.57 9.99
CA PRO A 400 -1.55 -6.22 10.78
C PRO A 400 -1.73 -5.52 12.13
N ALA A 401 -2.99 -5.27 12.53
CA ALA A 401 -3.34 -4.69 13.83
C ALA A 401 -2.69 -5.43 15.00
N GLY A 402 -2.68 -6.78 14.96
CA GLY A 402 -2.05 -7.60 16.00
C GLY A 402 -0.53 -7.41 16.18
N GLU A 403 0.15 -6.64 15.31
CA GLU A 403 1.53 -6.23 15.56
C GLU A 403 1.64 -5.03 16.53
N ALA A 404 0.56 -4.27 16.77
CA ALA A 404 0.51 -3.06 17.61
C ALA A 404 0.97 -3.28 19.05
N ALA A 405 0.50 -4.35 19.70
CA ALA A 405 0.91 -4.68 21.06
C ALA A 405 2.43 -4.91 21.17
N GLY A 406 3.05 -5.43 20.10
CA GLY A 406 4.50 -5.58 20.01
C GLY A 406 5.23 -4.24 19.86
N TYR A 407 4.62 -3.27 19.18
CA TYR A 407 5.17 -1.93 19.03
C TYR A 407 5.07 -1.12 20.30
N LEU A 408 3.91 -1.16 20.95
CA LEU A 408 3.68 -0.52 22.23
C LEU A 408 4.76 -0.98 23.22
N LYS A 409 4.90 -2.30 23.41
CA LYS A 409 5.92 -2.90 24.28
C LYS A 409 7.38 -2.54 23.92
N MET A 410 7.68 -2.24 22.65
CA MET A 410 9.06 -1.93 22.22
C MET A 410 9.44 -0.47 22.50
N HIS A 411 8.46 0.43 22.42
CA HIS A 411 8.65 1.87 22.41
C HIS A 411 8.19 2.57 23.69
N ASP A 412 7.22 1.99 24.41
CA ASP A 412 6.84 2.34 25.79
C ASP A 412 8.00 1.96 26.73
N LYS A 413 8.80 2.96 27.14
CA LYS A 413 9.99 2.78 27.98
C LYS A 413 9.66 2.82 29.46
N ASP A 414 8.64 3.59 29.82
CA ASP A 414 8.20 3.70 31.21
C ASP A 414 7.17 2.65 31.62
N ASN A 415 6.70 1.83 30.66
CA ASN A 415 5.63 0.84 30.82
C ASN A 415 4.31 1.45 31.27
N SER A 416 4.01 2.67 30.83
CA SER A 416 2.75 3.36 31.11
C SER A 416 1.56 2.71 30.42
N GLY A 417 1.78 1.87 29.41
CA GLY A 417 0.72 1.26 28.59
C GLY A 417 0.26 2.16 27.45
N SER A 418 0.95 3.28 27.21
CA SER A 418 0.69 4.27 26.16
C SER A 418 2.01 4.88 25.71
N ILE A 419 2.07 5.53 24.54
CA ILE A 419 3.28 6.20 24.06
C ILE A 419 3.10 7.71 24.19
N ASP A 420 3.89 8.36 25.03
CA ASP A 420 3.86 9.82 25.14
C ASP A 420 4.60 10.52 23.97
N PHE A 421 4.45 11.84 23.86
CA PHE A 421 5.12 12.60 22.81
C PHE A 421 6.66 12.51 22.89
N HIS A 422 7.23 12.38 24.09
CA HIS A 422 8.68 12.29 24.27
C HIS A 422 9.22 10.97 23.70
N GLU A 423 8.56 9.85 24.02
CA GLU A 423 8.85 8.51 23.50
C GLU A 423 8.60 8.44 21.98
N PHE A 424 7.51 9.03 21.51
CA PHE A 424 7.22 9.13 20.08
C PHE A 424 8.33 9.89 19.33
N TYR A 425 8.77 11.05 19.85
CA TYR A 425 9.83 11.82 19.23
C TYR A 425 11.18 11.09 19.27
N ALA A 426 11.57 10.55 20.43
CA ALA A 426 12.90 9.99 20.69
C ALA A 426 13.09 8.57 20.13
N HIS A 427 12.04 7.75 20.11
CA HIS A 427 12.12 6.32 19.79
C HIS A 427 11.35 5.93 18.53
N MET A 428 10.51 6.81 17.98
CA MET A 428 9.75 6.57 16.74
C MET A 428 10.15 7.50 15.58
N GLU A 429 11.40 8.03 15.58
CA GLU A 429 11.94 8.93 14.56
C GLU A 429 11.61 8.52 13.12
N THR A 430 11.82 7.25 12.81
CA THR A 430 11.62 6.75 11.47
C THR A 430 10.14 6.69 11.06
N LEU A 431 9.25 6.49 12.03
CA LEU A 431 7.81 6.38 11.79
C LEU A 431 7.20 7.75 11.52
N TRP A 432 7.48 8.75 12.35
CA TRP A 432 6.91 10.09 12.14
C TRP A 432 7.52 10.81 10.92
N LYS A 433 8.80 10.61 10.59
CA LYS A 433 9.37 11.14 9.34
C LYS A 433 8.67 10.59 8.11
N PHE A 434 8.36 9.29 8.12
CA PHE A 434 7.61 8.67 7.04
C PHE A 434 6.19 9.22 6.97
N ALA A 435 5.51 9.33 8.12
CA ALA A 435 4.14 9.85 8.20
C ALA A 435 4.03 11.26 7.60
N VAL A 436 4.98 12.15 7.88
CA VAL A 436 5.03 13.49 7.27
C VAL A 436 5.10 13.40 5.74
N GLN A 437 6.02 12.57 5.21
CA GLN A 437 6.18 12.42 3.77
C GLN A 437 4.92 11.81 3.12
N SER A 438 4.32 10.79 3.75
CA SER A 438 3.05 10.21 3.32
C SER A 438 1.93 11.23 3.31
N PHE A 439 1.80 12.07 4.33
CA PHE A 439 0.77 13.11 4.36
C PHE A 439 0.97 14.15 3.25
N ILE A 440 2.20 14.42 2.84
CA ILE A 440 2.50 15.28 1.68
C ILE A 440 2.13 14.57 0.37
N ASP A 441 2.59 13.34 0.18
CA ASP A 441 2.41 12.55 -1.06
C ASP A 441 0.92 12.20 -1.31
N GLU A 442 0.15 12.01 -0.24
CA GLU A 442 -1.29 11.76 -0.25
C GLU A 442 -2.12 13.06 -0.39
N GLY A 443 -1.48 14.24 -0.36
CA GLY A 443 -2.17 15.53 -0.39
C GLY A 443 -3.02 15.81 0.85
N LYS A 444 -2.73 15.12 1.97
CA LYS A 444 -3.33 15.39 3.29
C LYS A 444 -2.82 16.72 3.83
N ILE A 445 -1.60 17.14 3.54
CA ILE A 445 -1.15 18.50 3.90
C ILE A 445 -1.54 19.48 2.79
N ARG A 446 -2.39 20.45 3.14
CA ARG A 446 -2.76 21.56 2.25
C ARG A 446 -2.08 22.83 2.73
N PHE A 447 -1.37 23.50 1.82
CA PHE A 447 -0.78 24.80 2.12
C PHE A 447 -1.84 25.90 1.95
N GLU A 448 -1.99 26.78 2.94
CA GLU A 448 -2.77 28.01 2.74
C GLU A 448 -2.05 28.87 1.70
N ASN A 449 -2.74 29.21 0.61
CA ASN A 449 -2.24 30.13 -0.43
C ASN A 449 -2.22 31.58 0.06
#